data_AF-A0A6V7PG54-F1
#
_entry.id   AF-A0A6V7PG54-F1
#
_cell.length_a   1.000
_cell.length_b   1.000
_cell.length_c   1.000
_cell.angle_alpha   90.00
_cell.angle_beta   90.00
_cell.angle_gamma   90.00
#
_symmetry.space_group_name_H-M   'P 1'
#
loop_
_entity.id
_entity.type
_entity.pdbx_description
1 polymer ?
#
loop_
_entity_poly.entity_id
_entity_poly.type
_entity_poly.pdbx_seq_one_letter_code
_entity_poly.pdbx_strand_id
1 'polypeptide(L)'
;MPKINEIYRYKTEEYSQDATNKFNIYPDQIPSWLVDWIPEKGGYLIGNLQPAHMDFRFFSLGNLWAIVSSLTTPKQAEGILNLIEEKWDDLMGNMPLKICYPALEYEEWRIITGSDPKNTPWSYHNGGSWPTLLWQFTLACIKMGRPELARKAVALAEKRLSNDQWPEYYDTQTGRFIGKQSRLYQTWTIAGFLTSKMLLENPEMASILTCDEDLELLEGCACKLTKAGRTKCSRRLAKKQVLY
;
A
#
# COMPACT_ATOMS: atom_id res chain seq x y z
N MET A 1 8.39 -0.49 13.82
CA MET A 1 9.80 -0.88 13.55
C MET A 1 10.24 -2.34 13.81
N PRO A 2 9.62 -3.18 14.67
CA PRO A 2 10.20 -4.48 15.05
C PRO A 2 10.56 -5.41 13.87
N LYS A 3 9.74 -5.43 12.80
CA LYS A 3 9.92 -6.37 11.69
C LYS A 3 11.08 -6.01 10.76
N ILE A 4 11.29 -4.74 10.44
CA ILE A 4 12.46 -4.32 9.65
C ILE A 4 13.75 -4.59 10.42
N ASN A 5 13.75 -4.34 11.74
CA ASN A 5 14.89 -4.66 12.59
C ASN A 5 15.15 -6.17 12.69
N GLU A 6 14.12 -7.01 12.58
CA GLU A 6 14.27 -8.46 12.45
C GLU A 6 14.97 -8.84 11.14
N ILE A 7 14.51 -8.29 10.00
CA ILE A 7 15.10 -8.53 8.67
C ILE A 7 16.55 -8.03 8.60
N TYR A 8 16.83 -6.86 9.19
CA TYR A 8 18.17 -6.30 9.29
C TYR A 8 19.16 -7.21 10.03
N ARG A 9 18.66 -8.11 10.87
CA ARG A 9 19.45 -9.06 11.67
C ARG A 9 19.39 -10.49 11.13
N TYR A 10 18.86 -10.69 9.93
CA TYR A 10 18.83 -12.02 9.31
C TYR A 10 20.22 -12.59 9.14
N LYS A 11 20.35 -13.88 9.41
CA LYS A 11 21.47 -14.68 8.95
C LYS A 11 21.17 -15.13 7.52
N THR A 12 22.22 -15.23 6.72
CA THR A 12 22.14 -15.71 5.33
C THR A 12 22.59 -17.16 5.26
N GLU A 13 22.32 -17.81 4.12
CA GLU A 13 22.68 -19.20 3.82
C GLU A 13 22.09 -20.21 4.82
N GLU A 14 20.90 -19.91 5.35
CA GLU A 14 20.17 -20.84 6.21
C GLU A 14 19.57 -21.98 5.36
N TYR A 15 20.05 -23.20 5.58
CA TYR A 15 19.52 -24.40 4.92
C TYR A 15 18.80 -25.30 5.93
N SER A 16 17.52 -25.02 6.16
CA SER A 16 16.65 -25.81 7.04
C SER A 16 15.18 -25.51 6.77
N GLN A 17 14.28 -26.45 7.09
CA GLN A 17 12.83 -26.18 7.13
C GLN A 17 12.46 -25.18 8.24
N ASP A 18 13.31 -25.05 9.25
CA ASP A 18 13.15 -24.15 10.39
C ASP A 18 13.95 -22.84 10.21
N ALA A 19 14.43 -22.56 8.99
CA ALA A 19 15.08 -21.30 8.66
C ALA A 19 14.15 -20.11 8.95
N THR A 20 14.71 -19.09 9.59
CA THR A 20 14.03 -17.80 9.81
C THR A 20 14.05 -17.00 8.51
N ASN A 21 15.21 -16.91 7.86
CA ASN A 21 15.38 -16.22 6.59
C ASN A 21 15.05 -17.14 5.41
N LYS A 22 13.77 -17.47 5.25
CA LYS A 22 13.30 -18.47 4.26
C LYS A 22 13.63 -18.14 2.80
N PHE A 23 13.83 -16.87 2.49
CA PHE A 23 14.09 -16.41 1.12
C PHE A 23 15.56 -16.03 0.90
N ASN A 24 16.45 -16.30 1.87
CA ASN A 24 17.85 -15.90 1.85
C ASN A 24 18.04 -14.40 1.50
N ILE A 25 17.26 -13.53 2.15
CA ILE A 25 17.36 -12.09 1.97
C ILE A 25 18.65 -11.60 2.63
N TYR A 26 19.48 -10.90 1.86
CA TYR A 26 20.67 -10.24 2.37
C TYR A 26 20.26 -8.91 3.03
N PRO A 27 20.58 -8.67 4.31
CA PRO A 27 20.21 -7.44 5.01
C PRO A 27 20.65 -6.16 4.32
N ASP A 28 21.77 -6.20 3.59
CA ASP A 28 22.33 -5.08 2.84
C ASP A 28 21.42 -4.62 1.68
N GLN A 29 20.39 -5.38 1.32
CA GLN A 29 19.36 -4.96 0.35
C GLN A 29 18.34 -4.00 0.94
N ILE A 30 18.27 -3.82 2.27
CA ILE A 30 17.37 -2.84 2.88
C ILE A 30 17.84 -1.45 2.43
N PRO A 31 17.03 -0.70 1.66
CA PRO A 31 17.47 0.57 1.15
C PRO A 31 17.49 1.61 2.26
N SER A 32 18.47 2.52 2.21
CA SER A 32 18.65 3.56 3.25
C SER A 32 17.39 4.42 3.42
N TRP A 33 16.71 4.76 2.32
CA TRP A 33 15.49 5.56 2.35
C TRP A 33 14.41 4.93 3.23
N LEU A 34 14.30 3.60 3.28
CA LEU A 34 13.23 2.92 4.03
C LEU A 34 13.40 3.11 5.53
N VAL A 35 14.64 3.09 6.01
CA VAL A 35 14.97 3.20 7.45
C VAL A 35 14.51 4.55 7.98
N ASP A 36 14.73 5.62 7.22
CA ASP A 36 14.33 6.97 7.59
C ASP A 36 12.84 7.25 7.28
N TRP A 37 12.29 6.55 6.29
CA TRP A 37 10.94 6.80 5.81
C TRP A 37 9.86 6.09 6.62
N ILE A 38 10.10 4.88 7.16
CA ILE A 38 9.09 4.12 7.91
C ILE A 38 8.77 4.82 9.26
N PRO A 39 7.49 5.10 9.60
CA PRO A 39 7.12 5.69 10.88
C PRO A 39 7.21 4.67 12.02
N GLU A 40 7.23 5.16 13.26
CA GLU A 40 7.20 4.30 14.45
C GLU A 40 5.91 3.46 14.53
N LYS A 41 4.78 4.12 14.23
CA LYS A 41 3.44 3.54 14.14
C LYS A 41 2.99 3.50 12.69
N GLY A 42 2.77 2.29 12.18
CA GLY A 42 2.37 2.06 10.80
C GLY A 42 3.18 0.95 10.15
N GLY A 43 2.82 0.63 8.91
CA GLY A 43 3.49 -0.38 8.10
C GLY A 43 2.71 -0.68 6.85
N TYR A 44 3.29 -1.47 5.96
CA TYR A 44 2.65 -1.84 4.69
C TYR A 44 3.09 -3.24 4.27
N LEU A 45 2.36 -3.81 3.31
CA LEU A 45 2.77 -5.01 2.60
C LEU A 45 3.81 -4.63 1.55
N ILE A 46 4.98 -5.26 1.62
CA ILE A 46 6.09 -5.08 0.68
C ILE A 46 5.67 -5.32 -0.77
N GLY A 47 6.32 -4.66 -1.71
CA GLY A 47 5.97 -4.71 -3.12
C GLY A 47 6.19 -6.08 -3.76
N ASN A 48 7.27 -6.78 -3.39
CA ASN A 48 7.58 -8.10 -3.93
C ASN A 48 8.49 -8.92 -3.01
N LEU A 49 8.42 -10.24 -3.11
CA LEU A 49 9.27 -11.19 -2.40
C LEU A 49 9.62 -12.38 -3.30
N GLN A 50 10.91 -12.61 -3.48
CA GLN A 50 11.47 -13.63 -4.37
C GLN A 50 12.70 -14.28 -3.72
N PRO A 51 13.23 -15.41 -4.27
CA PRO A 51 14.49 -15.95 -3.83
C PRO A 51 15.61 -14.89 -3.89
N ALA A 52 16.23 -14.63 -2.75
CA ALA A 52 17.29 -13.64 -2.54
C ALA A 52 16.93 -12.18 -2.92
N HIS A 53 15.64 -11.83 -3.03
CA HIS A 53 15.24 -10.48 -3.40
C HIS A 53 13.94 -10.03 -2.73
N MET A 54 13.92 -8.80 -2.24
CA MET A 54 12.75 -8.16 -1.65
C MET A 54 12.62 -6.74 -2.22
N ASP A 55 11.48 -6.46 -2.88
CA ASP A 55 11.17 -5.10 -3.33
C ASP A 55 10.45 -4.37 -2.21
N PHE A 56 11.18 -3.46 -1.58
CA PHE A 56 10.68 -2.68 -0.45
C PHE A 56 9.77 -1.53 -0.86
N ARG A 57 9.57 -1.23 -2.15
CA ARG A 57 8.70 -0.11 -2.52
C ARG A 57 7.27 -0.30 -2.02
N PHE A 58 6.65 0.79 -1.61
CA PHE A 58 5.22 0.83 -1.31
C PHE A 58 4.43 0.85 -2.61
N PHE A 59 3.39 0.04 -2.72
CA PHE A 59 2.45 0.04 -3.85
C PHE A 59 1.03 0.27 -3.34
N SER A 60 0.41 1.37 -3.76
CA SER A 60 -0.89 1.80 -3.25
C SER A 60 -1.97 0.77 -3.54
N LEU A 61 -2.14 0.39 -4.80
CA LEU A 61 -3.25 -0.47 -5.22
C LEU A 61 -3.27 -1.82 -4.47
N GLY A 62 -2.10 -2.45 -4.30
CA GLY A 62 -1.97 -3.71 -3.58
C GLY A 62 -2.32 -3.58 -2.10
N ASN A 63 -1.81 -2.54 -1.43
CA ASN A 63 -2.11 -2.30 -0.02
C ASN A 63 -3.59 -1.96 0.22
N LEU A 64 -4.19 -1.14 -0.65
CA LEU A 64 -5.60 -0.76 -0.54
C LEU A 64 -6.53 -1.96 -0.77
N TRP A 65 -6.27 -2.77 -1.79
CA TRP A 65 -7.06 -3.98 -1.99
C TRP A 65 -6.86 -5.02 -0.90
N ALA A 66 -5.68 -5.11 -0.31
CA ALA A 66 -5.45 -6.02 0.81
C ALA A 66 -6.28 -5.63 2.04
N ILE A 67 -6.54 -4.34 2.25
CA ILE A 67 -7.51 -3.85 3.24
C ILE A 67 -8.93 -4.23 2.81
N VAL A 68 -9.33 -3.84 1.60
CA VAL A 68 -10.71 -4.00 1.10
C VAL A 68 -11.16 -5.47 1.05
N SER A 69 -10.25 -6.39 0.73
CA SER A 69 -10.52 -7.83 0.64
C SER A 69 -10.33 -8.59 1.96
N SER A 70 -9.99 -7.91 3.06
CA SER A 70 -9.67 -8.53 4.35
C SER A 70 -8.49 -9.51 4.31
N LEU A 71 -7.56 -9.33 3.36
CA LEU A 71 -6.28 -10.06 3.35
C LEU A 71 -5.40 -9.63 4.53
N THR A 72 -5.44 -8.35 4.87
CA THR A 72 -4.77 -7.82 6.07
C THR A 72 -5.58 -8.11 7.32
N THR A 73 -4.89 -8.36 8.43
CA THR A 73 -5.51 -8.24 9.76
C THR A 73 -5.93 -6.79 10.03
N PRO A 74 -6.93 -6.52 10.90
CA PRO A 74 -7.33 -5.16 11.26
C PRO A 74 -6.16 -4.26 11.69
N LYS A 75 -5.22 -4.81 12.46
CA LYS A 75 -4.00 -4.09 12.89
C LYS A 75 -3.07 -3.73 11.73
N GLN A 76 -2.94 -4.60 10.73
CA GLN A 76 -2.17 -4.29 9.52
C GLN A 76 -2.88 -3.25 8.67
N ALA A 77 -4.20 -3.35 8.51
CA ALA A 77 -5.00 -2.37 7.78
C ALA A 77 -4.92 -0.97 8.41
N GLU A 78 -5.04 -0.90 9.73
CA GLU A 78 -4.82 0.35 10.49
C GLU A 78 -3.38 0.85 10.31
N GLY A 79 -2.40 -0.05 10.35
CA GLY A 79 -1.00 0.27 10.11
C GLY A 79 -0.73 0.90 8.73
N ILE A 80 -1.41 0.41 7.69
CA ILE A 80 -1.32 0.96 6.32
C ILE A 80 -1.93 2.36 6.26
N LEU A 81 -3.12 2.57 6.83
CA LEU A 81 -3.75 3.89 6.83
C LEU A 81 -2.98 4.90 7.68
N ASN A 82 -2.39 4.47 8.80
CA ASN A 82 -1.51 5.31 9.62
C ASN A 82 -0.24 5.69 8.85
N LEU A 83 0.38 4.76 8.12
CA LEU A 83 1.51 5.08 7.23
C LEU A 83 1.12 6.14 6.20
N ILE A 84 -0.03 5.98 5.54
CA ILE A 84 -0.52 6.94 4.53
C ILE A 84 -0.77 8.32 5.13
N GLU A 85 -1.30 8.38 6.35
CA GLU A 85 -1.52 9.65 7.05
C GLU A 85 -0.21 10.31 7.51
N GLU A 86 0.73 9.55 8.07
CA GLU A 86 2.03 10.05 8.53
C GLU A 86 2.93 10.47 7.35
N LYS A 87 2.82 9.78 6.21
CA LYS A 87 3.59 10.06 4.98
C LYS A 87 2.70 10.71 3.91
N TRP A 88 1.78 11.56 4.35
CA TRP A 88 0.80 12.21 3.49
C TRP A 88 1.44 13.00 2.35
N ASP A 89 2.48 13.78 2.63
CA ASP A 89 3.12 14.61 1.60
C ASP A 89 3.83 13.78 0.52
N ASP A 90 4.31 12.58 0.88
CA ASP A 90 4.94 11.66 -0.06
C ASP A 90 3.92 10.86 -0.87
N LEU A 91 2.87 10.33 -0.23
CA LEU A 91 1.92 9.40 -0.85
C LEU A 91 0.69 10.07 -1.48
N MET A 92 0.31 11.24 -0.97
CA MET A 92 -0.78 12.08 -1.49
C MET A 92 -0.24 13.31 -2.21
N GLY A 93 0.74 13.99 -1.62
CA GLY A 93 1.32 15.24 -2.15
C GLY A 93 0.25 16.28 -2.52
N ASN A 94 0.32 16.79 -3.74
CA ASN A 94 -0.64 17.73 -4.34
C ASN A 94 -1.73 17.04 -5.18
N MET A 95 -1.61 15.73 -5.42
CA MET A 95 -2.59 14.96 -6.17
C MET A 95 -2.58 13.50 -5.70
N PRO A 96 -3.67 13.03 -5.06
CA PRO A 96 -3.76 11.65 -4.62
C PRO A 96 -3.97 10.71 -5.83
N LEU A 97 -3.47 9.49 -5.85
CA LEU A 97 -2.49 8.88 -4.94
C LEU A 97 -1.24 8.49 -5.73
N LYS A 98 -0.07 8.48 -5.10
CA LYS A 98 1.11 7.83 -5.70
C LYS A 98 0.81 6.38 -6.03
N ILE A 99 1.17 5.93 -7.23
CA ILE A 99 1.02 4.51 -7.61
C ILE A 99 1.99 3.63 -6.83
N CYS A 100 3.23 4.11 -6.66
CA CYS A 100 4.26 3.52 -5.83
C CYS A 100 5.17 4.57 -5.23
N TYR A 101 5.96 4.19 -4.21
CA TYR A 101 6.96 5.04 -3.59
C TYR A 101 8.16 4.22 -3.07
N PRO A 102 9.40 4.72 -3.22
CA PRO A 102 9.80 5.87 -4.05
C PRO A 102 9.87 5.51 -5.54
N ALA A 103 10.18 6.49 -6.38
CA ALA A 103 10.56 6.24 -7.77
C ALA A 103 11.96 5.63 -7.86
N LEU A 104 12.19 4.84 -8.90
CA LEU A 104 13.51 4.39 -9.32
C LEU A 104 14.23 5.54 -10.01
N GLU A 105 15.49 5.78 -9.65
CA GLU A 105 16.32 6.84 -10.20
C GLU A 105 17.65 6.31 -10.74
N TYR A 106 18.36 7.13 -11.53
CA TYR A 106 19.71 6.85 -12.04
C TYR A 106 19.87 5.42 -12.60
N GLU A 107 20.79 4.64 -12.04
CA GLU A 107 21.09 3.28 -12.48
C GLU A 107 19.95 2.29 -12.21
N GLU A 108 19.20 2.44 -11.12
CA GLU A 108 18.04 1.59 -10.85
C GLU A 108 16.99 1.77 -11.94
N TRP A 109 16.73 3.02 -12.34
CA TRP A 109 15.83 3.28 -13.47
C TRP A 109 16.35 2.66 -14.76
N ARG A 110 17.63 2.84 -15.09
CA ARG A 110 18.24 2.28 -16.32
C ARG A 110 18.11 0.77 -16.37
N ILE A 111 18.45 0.09 -15.28
CA ILE A 111 18.51 -1.38 -15.19
C ILE A 111 17.11 -1.98 -15.11
N ILE A 112 16.27 -1.52 -14.18
CA ILE A 112 14.99 -2.17 -13.90
C ILE A 112 13.97 -1.87 -14.99
N THR A 113 13.96 -0.64 -15.52
CA THR A 113 12.98 -0.26 -16.56
C THR A 113 13.49 -0.50 -17.98
N GLY A 114 14.78 -0.81 -18.15
CA GLY A 114 15.41 -0.84 -19.47
C GLY A 114 15.51 0.56 -20.11
N SER A 115 15.69 1.59 -19.27
CA SER A 115 15.68 3.01 -19.69
C SER A 115 14.37 3.43 -20.39
N ASP A 116 13.22 2.95 -19.91
CA ASP A 116 11.91 3.26 -20.48
C ASP A 116 11.62 4.78 -20.37
N PRO A 117 11.54 5.50 -21.50
CA PRO A 117 11.40 6.96 -21.51
C PRO A 117 10.04 7.46 -21.02
N LYS A 118 9.03 6.59 -20.89
CA LYS A 118 7.72 6.94 -20.33
C LYS A 118 7.73 6.90 -18.79
N ASN A 119 8.54 6.01 -18.23
CA ASN A 119 8.66 5.76 -16.79
C ASN A 119 9.88 6.45 -16.17
N THR A 120 10.16 7.70 -16.56
CA THR A 120 11.19 8.52 -15.91
C THR A 120 10.88 8.70 -14.42
N PRO A 121 11.86 9.04 -13.57
CA PRO A 121 11.63 9.28 -12.15
C PRO A 121 10.42 10.19 -11.88
N TRP A 122 9.52 9.72 -11.02
CA TRP A 122 8.29 10.42 -10.63
C TRP A 122 7.32 10.68 -11.77
N SER A 123 7.30 9.79 -12.78
CA SER A 123 6.40 9.83 -13.93
C SER A 123 5.71 8.50 -14.16
N TYR A 124 4.46 8.56 -14.62
CA TYR A 124 3.67 7.41 -15.03
C TYR A 124 3.67 6.27 -13.97
N HIS A 125 4.16 5.07 -14.27
CA HIS A 125 4.20 3.97 -13.30
C HIS A 125 5.35 4.08 -12.30
N ASN A 126 6.36 4.91 -12.57
CA ASN A 126 7.53 5.09 -11.72
C ASN A 126 7.34 6.26 -10.75
N GLY A 127 6.40 6.13 -9.81
CA GLY A 127 6.12 7.16 -8.79
C GLY A 127 5.21 8.31 -9.26
N GLY A 128 4.47 8.13 -10.36
CA GLY A 128 3.41 9.06 -10.74
C GLY A 128 2.25 9.06 -9.75
N SER A 129 1.50 10.17 -9.72
CA SER A 129 0.25 10.32 -8.98
C SER A 129 -0.95 10.01 -9.88
N TRP A 130 -1.80 9.08 -9.46
CA TRP A 130 -2.90 8.52 -10.24
C TRP A 130 -4.25 8.80 -9.55
N PRO A 131 -5.03 9.78 -10.04
CA PRO A 131 -6.34 10.11 -9.48
C PRO A 131 -7.33 8.94 -9.44
N THR A 132 -7.20 7.99 -10.36
CA THR A 132 -8.06 6.81 -10.40
C THR A 132 -7.97 5.94 -9.14
N LEU A 133 -6.89 6.04 -8.36
CA LEU A 133 -6.71 5.28 -7.11
C LEU A 133 -7.57 5.80 -5.95
N LEU A 134 -8.21 6.96 -6.12
CA LEU A 134 -8.93 7.66 -5.05
C LEU A 134 -10.13 6.85 -4.53
N TRP A 135 -10.81 6.07 -5.37
CA TRP A 135 -11.99 5.32 -4.95
C TRP A 135 -11.64 4.08 -4.14
N GLN A 136 -10.54 3.38 -4.48
CA GLN A 136 -10.05 2.28 -3.65
C GLN A 136 -9.55 2.78 -2.30
N PHE A 137 -8.91 3.96 -2.28
CA PHE A 137 -8.53 4.61 -1.03
C PHE A 137 -9.75 4.96 -0.18
N THR A 138 -10.79 5.50 -0.82
CA THR A 138 -12.06 5.82 -0.17
C THR A 138 -12.73 4.57 0.42
N LEU A 139 -12.77 3.46 -0.33
CA LEU A 139 -13.29 2.18 0.16
C LEU A 139 -12.52 1.68 1.38
N ALA A 140 -11.18 1.66 1.31
CA ALA A 140 -10.34 1.23 2.43
C ALA A 140 -10.57 2.09 3.68
N CYS A 141 -10.70 3.42 3.51
CA CYS A 141 -11.03 4.33 4.60
C CYS A 141 -12.40 4.07 5.19
N ILE A 142 -13.43 3.85 4.37
CA ILE A 142 -14.79 3.56 4.85
C ILE A 142 -14.82 2.23 5.61
N LYS A 143 -14.23 1.16 5.04
CA LYS A 143 -14.14 -0.16 5.70
C LYS A 143 -13.49 -0.06 7.09
N MET A 144 -12.46 0.77 7.21
CA MET A 144 -11.74 0.96 8.48
C MET A 144 -12.35 2.03 9.39
N GLY A 145 -13.53 2.58 9.07
CA GLY A 145 -14.19 3.60 9.89
C GLY A 145 -13.47 4.95 9.93
N ARG A 146 -12.69 5.27 8.89
CA ARG A 146 -11.89 6.51 8.76
C ARG A 146 -12.31 7.39 7.57
N PRO A 147 -13.61 7.70 7.38
CA PRO A 147 -14.07 8.45 6.20
C PRO A 147 -13.47 9.87 6.10
N GLU A 148 -13.09 10.50 7.22
CA GLU A 148 -12.46 11.83 7.20
C GLU A 148 -11.16 11.87 6.40
N LEU A 149 -10.38 10.78 6.43
CA LEU A 149 -9.13 10.68 5.68
C LEU A 149 -9.40 10.64 4.17
N ALA A 150 -10.44 9.93 3.75
CA ALA A 150 -10.91 9.93 2.38
C ALA A 150 -11.48 11.30 1.96
N ARG A 151 -12.26 11.98 2.82
CA ARG A 151 -12.74 13.35 2.55
C ARG A 151 -11.57 14.31 2.32
N LYS A 152 -10.51 14.22 3.14
CA LYS A 152 -9.28 15.02 2.97
C LYS A 152 -8.64 14.78 1.59
N ALA A 153 -8.53 13.52 1.14
CA ALA A 153 -7.98 13.19 -0.18
C ALA A 153 -8.88 13.68 -1.33
N VAL A 154 -10.19 13.49 -1.22
CA VAL A 154 -11.16 13.96 -2.22
C VAL A 154 -11.13 15.48 -2.35
N ALA A 155 -11.12 16.20 -1.23
CA ALA A 155 -11.02 17.66 -1.21
C ALA A 155 -9.69 18.17 -1.80
N LEU A 156 -8.60 17.40 -1.66
CA LEU A 156 -7.33 17.72 -2.30
C LEU A 156 -7.42 17.60 -3.82
N ALA A 157 -7.97 16.50 -4.34
CA ALA A 157 -8.12 16.26 -5.77
C ALA A 157 -9.10 17.25 -6.42
N GLU A 158 -10.20 17.57 -5.73
CA GLU A 158 -11.27 18.46 -6.20
C GLU A 158 -10.78 19.88 -6.55
N LYS A 159 -9.72 20.36 -5.90
CA LYS A 159 -9.12 21.68 -6.18
C LYS A 159 -8.62 21.83 -7.62
N ARG A 160 -8.27 20.72 -8.27
CA ARG A 160 -7.50 20.74 -9.53
C ARG A 160 -8.06 19.89 -10.64
N LEU A 161 -8.63 18.71 -10.35
CA LEU A 161 -8.99 17.73 -11.40
C LEU A 161 -9.84 18.30 -12.53
N SER A 162 -10.86 19.10 -12.18
CA SER A 162 -11.75 19.73 -13.18
C SER A 162 -11.01 20.81 -14.00
N ASN A 163 -10.24 21.68 -13.32
CA ASN A 163 -9.48 22.76 -13.95
C ASN A 163 -8.38 22.21 -14.89
N ASP A 164 -7.77 21.09 -14.52
CA ASP A 164 -6.72 20.41 -15.27
C ASP A 164 -7.29 19.48 -16.36
N GLN A 165 -8.61 19.52 -16.61
CA GLN A 165 -9.30 18.72 -17.65
C GLN A 165 -9.17 17.20 -17.47
N TRP A 166 -9.25 16.72 -16.23
CA TRP A 166 -9.25 15.30 -15.86
C TRP A 166 -8.10 14.47 -16.44
N PRO A 167 -6.83 14.78 -16.10
CA PRO A 167 -5.69 14.03 -16.59
C PRO A 167 -5.69 12.56 -16.14
N GLU A 168 -5.12 11.69 -16.96
CA GLU A 168 -4.82 10.30 -16.64
C GLU A 168 -3.90 10.16 -15.40
N TYR A 169 -2.83 10.95 -15.33
CA TYR A 169 -1.88 10.95 -14.22
C TYR A 169 -1.13 12.28 -14.08
N TYR A 170 -0.42 12.43 -12.96
CA TYR A 170 0.38 13.60 -12.61
C TYR A 170 1.82 13.17 -12.27
N ASP A 171 2.78 14.02 -12.61
CA ASP A 171 4.21 13.79 -12.43
C ASP A 171 4.78 14.64 -11.29
N THR A 172 6.09 14.45 -11.04
CA THR A 172 6.91 15.04 -9.96
C THR A 172 6.68 14.36 -8.62
N GLN A 173 7.67 14.47 -7.73
CA GLN A 173 7.62 13.88 -6.39
C GLN A 173 6.33 14.22 -5.64
N THR A 174 5.81 15.44 -5.79
CA THR A 174 4.57 15.87 -5.13
C THR A 174 3.33 15.83 -6.02
N GLY A 175 3.39 15.34 -7.27
CA GLY A 175 2.22 15.34 -8.16
C GLY A 175 1.80 16.74 -8.63
N ARG A 176 2.75 17.68 -8.71
CA ARG A 176 2.47 19.08 -9.07
C ARG A 176 2.09 19.26 -10.54
N PHE A 177 2.75 18.55 -11.45
CA PHE A 177 2.56 18.74 -12.89
C PHE A 177 1.62 17.70 -13.47
N ILE A 178 0.83 18.08 -14.47
CA ILE A 178 0.10 17.12 -15.30
C ILE A 178 1.12 16.18 -15.96
N GLY A 179 0.80 14.89 -16.04
CA GLY A 179 1.73 13.88 -16.52
C GLY A 179 2.23 14.18 -17.93
N LYS A 180 3.52 13.93 -18.16
CA LYS A 180 4.25 14.29 -19.40
C LYS A 180 3.58 13.82 -20.68
N GLN A 181 2.93 12.66 -20.63
CA GLN A 181 2.14 12.09 -21.72
C GLN A 181 0.72 11.74 -21.26
N SER A 182 0.19 12.46 -20.26
CA SER A 182 -1.14 12.21 -19.72
C SER A 182 -2.20 12.57 -20.74
N ARG A 183 -3.13 11.65 -21.00
CA ARG A 183 -4.37 11.97 -21.72
C ARG A 183 -5.27 12.83 -20.83
N LEU A 184 -6.02 13.73 -21.44
CA LEU A 184 -7.06 14.51 -20.78
C LEU A 184 -8.40 13.79 -20.91
N TYR A 185 -9.36 14.15 -20.05
CA TYR A 185 -10.69 13.54 -20.00
C TYR A 185 -10.65 12.02 -19.83
N GLN A 186 -9.69 11.54 -19.05
CA GLN A 186 -9.50 10.12 -18.86
C GLN A 186 -10.66 9.55 -18.02
N THR A 187 -11.40 8.59 -18.60
CA THR A 187 -12.65 8.08 -18.03
C THR A 187 -12.52 7.60 -16.59
N TRP A 188 -11.47 6.84 -16.27
CA TRP A 188 -11.27 6.30 -14.92
C TRP A 188 -10.86 7.33 -13.87
N THR A 189 -10.42 8.53 -14.29
CA THR A 189 -10.08 9.62 -13.39
C THR A 189 -11.37 10.29 -12.96
N ILE A 190 -12.26 10.55 -13.92
CA ILE A 190 -13.61 11.06 -13.68
C ILE A 190 -14.41 10.06 -12.84
N ALA A 191 -14.47 8.79 -13.27
CA ALA A 191 -15.22 7.75 -12.56
C ALA A 191 -14.68 7.53 -11.15
N GLY A 192 -13.37 7.43 -10.96
CA GLY A 192 -12.78 7.26 -9.63
C GLY A 192 -13.10 8.41 -8.68
N PHE A 193 -13.07 9.65 -9.17
CA PHE A 193 -13.46 10.81 -8.38
C PHE A 193 -14.95 10.78 -8.00
N LEU A 194 -15.85 10.54 -8.96
CA LEU A 194 -17.29 10.46 -8.72
C LEU A 194 -17.65 9.32 -7.77
N THR A 195 -17.11 8.12 -7.99
CA THR A 195 -17.31 6.97 -7.10
C THR A 195 -16.87 7.30 -5.67
N SER A 196 -15.75 8.00 -5.49
CA SER A 196 -15.30 8.42 -4.15
C SER A 196 -16.32 9.34 -3.46
N LYS A 197 -16.88 10.32 -4.17
CA LYS A 197 -17.92 11.20 -3.61
C LYS A 197 -19.20 10.44 -3.27
N MET A 198 -19.67 9.59 -4.17
CA MET A 198 -20.88 8.78 -3.96
C MET A 198 -20.74 7.83 -2.77
N LEU A 199 -19.56 7.20 -2.59
CA LEU A 199 -19.28 6.35 -1.43
C LEU A 199 -19.22 7.16 -0.12
N LEU A 200 -18.71 8.38 -0.15
CA LEU A 200 -18.68 9.25 1.04
C LEU A 200 -20.07 9.79 1.41
N GLU A 201 -20.95 9.99 0.43
CA GLU A 201 -22.34 10.39 0.63
C GLU A 201 -23.19 9.24 1.17
N ASN A 202 -22.96 8.01 0.70
CA ASN A 202 -23.62 6.82 1.19
C ASN A 202 -22.62 5.67 1.46
N PRO A 203 -21.99 5.65 2.65
CA PRO A 203 -20.97 4.67 3.02
C PRO A 203 -21.47 3.22 3.02
N GLU A 204 -22.78 2.97 3.19
CA GLU A 204 -23.34 1.62 3.18
C GLU A 204 -23.12 0.92 1.82
N MET A 205 -23.03 1.68 0.72
CA MET A 205 -22.73 1.12 -0.61
C MET A 205 -21.34 0.47 -0.70
N ALA A 206 -20.40 0.87 0.17
CA ALA A 206 -19.06 0.27 0.19
C ALA A 206 -19.11 -1.24 0.50
N SER A 207 -20.13 -1.70 1.24
CA SER A 207 -20.30 -3.11 1.63
C SER A 207 -20.36 -4.08 0.44
N ILE A 208 -20.84 -3.61 -0.72
CA ILE A 208 -20.92 -4.41 -1.96
C ILE A 208 -19.51 -4.69 -2.53
N LEU A 209 -18.53 -3.85 -2.20
CA LEU A 209 -17.18 -3.87 -2.75
C LEU A 209 -16.11 -4.30 -1.73
N THR A 210 -16.51 -4.54 -0.48
CA THR A 210 -15.61 -4.98 0.61
C THR A 210 -15.91 -6.41 1.01
N CYS A 211 -14.90 -7.13 1.46
CA CYS A 211 -15.09 -8.41 2.15
C CYS A 211 -15.03 -8.18 3.67
N ASP A 212 -15.74 -8.98 4.45
CA ASP A 212 -15.57 -9.03 5.91
C ASP A 212 -14.42 -9.97 6.28
N GLU A 213 -13.90 -9.86 7.51
CA GLU A 213 -12.86 -10.74 8.00
C GLU A 213 -13.42 -12.17 8.22
N ASP A 214 -12.83 -13.16 7.55
CA ASP A 214 -13.12 -14.57 7.83
C ASP A 214 -12.33 -15.04 9.05
N LEU A 215 -12.98 -14.92 10.21
CA LEU A 215 -12.42 -15.31 11.50
C LEU A 215 -12.10 -16.81 11.58
N GLU A 216 -12.84 -17.68 10.89
CA GLU A 216 -12.59 -19.12 10.89
C GLU A 216 -11.33 -19.46 10.09
N LEU A 217 -11.12 -18.78 8.95
CA LEU A 217 -9.92 -18.93 8.14
C LEU A 217 -8.67 -18.38 8.87
N LEU A 218 -8.79 -17.21 9.51
CA LEU A 218 -7.73 -16.62 10.33
C LEU A 218 -7.33 -17.55 11.49
N GLU A 219 -8.31 -18.16 12.15
CA GLU A 219 -8.09 -19.18 13.18
C GLU A 219 -7.37 -20.42 12.62
N GLY A 220 -7.81 -20.94 11.46
CA GLY A 220 -7.21 -22.10 10.81
C GLY A 220 -5.75 -21.89 10.38
N CYS A 221 -5.41 -20.70 9.91
CA CYS A 221 -4.04 -20.32 9.53
C CYS A 221 -3.12 -20.12 10.74
N ALA A 222 -3.60 -19.47 11.81
CA ALA A 222 -2.81 -19.24 13.03
C ALA A 222 -2.45 -20.54 13.77
N CYS A 223 -3.39 -21.49 13.86
CA CYS A 223 -3.18 -22.72 14.61
C CYS A 223 -2.22 -23.73 13.93
N LYS A 224 -1.97 -23.61 12.62
CA LYS A 224 -0.99 -24.46 11.91
C LYS A 224 0.48 -24.04 12.13
N LEU A 225 0.73 -22.85 12.66
CA LEU A 225 2.08 -22.31 12.88
C LEU A 225 2.69 -22.74 14.23
N THR A 226 1.88 -23.15 15.21
CA THR A 226 2.38 -23.69 16.48
C THR A 226 2.70 -25.19 16.34
N LYS A 227 3.92 -25.51 15.86
CA LYS A 227 4.52 -26.87 15.91
C LYS A 227 4.97 -27.26 17.34
N ALA A 228 4.24 -26.86 18.38
CA ALA A 228 4.42 -27.38 19.73
C ALA A 228 3.22 -28.27 20.06
N GLY A 229 3.49 -29.56 20.32
CA GLY A 229 2.51 -30.62 20.35
C GLY A 229 1.25 -30.32 21.18
N ARG A 230 0.10 -30.72 20.61
CA ARG A 230 -1.18 -30.96 21.32
C ARG A 230 -1.69 -29.89 22.31
N THR A 231 -1.24 -28.64 22.25
CA THR A 231 -1.97 -27.54 22.90
C THR A 231 -3.16 -27.18 22.00
N LYS A 232 -4.38 -27.51 22.46
CA LYS A 232 -5.63 -27.06 21.84
C LYS A 232 -5.56 -25.55 21.64
N CYS A 233 -5.37 -25.11 20.39
CA CYS A 233 -5.47 -23.71 20.00
C CYS A 233 -6.85 -23.21 20.47
N SER A 234 -6.87 -22.39 21.52
CA SER A 234 -8.11 -21.87 22.09
C SER A 234 -8.68 -20.86 21.12
N ARG A 235 -9.84 -21.18 20.51
CA ARG A 235 -10.57 -20.34 19.55
C ARG A 235 -10.69 -18.86 19.99
N ARG A 236 -10.76 -18.61 21.30
CA ARG A 236 -10.84 -17.24 21.87
C ARG A 236 -9.52 -16.46 21.91
N LEU A 237 -8.37 -17.12 21.99
CA LEU A 237 -7.06 -16.46 22.13
C LEU A 237 -6.50 -15.99 20.78
N ALA A 238 -6.66 -16.78 19.71
CA ALA A 238 -6.28 -16.40 18.35
C ALA A 238 -7.08 -15.19 17.86
N LYS A 239 -8.39 -15.18 18.13
CA LYS A 239 -9.30 -14.06 17.82
C LYS A 239 -8.89 -12.74 18.48
N LYS A 240 -8.34 -12.76 19.69
CA LYS A 240 -7.84 -11.55 20.37
C LYS A 240 -6.56 -10.99 19.75
N GLN A 241 -5.63 -11.85 19.31
CA GLN A 241 -4.36 -11.40 18.70
C GLN A 241 -4.51 -10.89 17.26
N VAL A 242 -5.56 -11.33 16.56
CA VAL A 242 -5.81 -10.95 15.17
C VAL A 242 -6.64 -9.66 15.09
N LEU A 243 -7.59 -9.48 16.03
CA LEU A 243 -8.49 -8.32 16.05
C LEU A 243 -7.98 -7.13 16.89
N TYR A 244 -7.02 -7.34 17.81
CA TYR A 244 -6.51 -6.32 18.73
C TYR A 244 -4.97 -6.29 18.78
#